data_AF-A0A0K0DX56-F1
#
_entry.id   AF-A0A0K0DX56-F1
#
_cell.length_a   1.000
_cell.length_b   1.000
_cell.length_c   1.000
_cell.angle_alpha   90.00
_cell.angle_beta   90.00
_cell.angle_gamma   90.00
#
_symmetry.space_group_name_H-M   'P 1'
#
loop_
_entity.id
_entity.type
_entity.pdbx_description
1 polymer ?
#
loop_
_entity_poly.entity_id
_entity_poly.type
_entity_poly.pdbx_seq_one_letter_code
_entity_poly.pdbx_strand_id
1 'polypeptide(L)'
;MSKSVDSLYSLLGVNENASLLDIKKAYHLFLRTNHPDKTGIQTNENIIQKGMFAWKQLGNEDNRKMYDKFLQEQKLHLLKNNCESMISSCQELDEDDIALLKSEGEILVPCIRCDNDISLSLTDYLCIIKEAFFECPACSMLTKIIVYNNNDK
;
A
#
# COMPACT_ATOMS: atom_id res chain seq x y z
N MET A 1 -7.66 20.09 -6.00
CA MET A 1 -8.36 18.80 -5.86
C MET A 1 -7.70 18.07 -4.71
N SER A 2 -8.45 17.67 -3.68
CA SER A 2 -7.91 16.86 -2.59
C SER A 2 -7.43 15.53 -3.15
N LYS A 3 -6.11 15.30 -3.21
CA LYS A 3 -5.57 13.98 -3.55
C LYS A 3 -6.09 13.01 -2.48
N SER A 4 -6.92 12.06 -2.86
CA SER A 4 -7.35 10.97 -1.97
C SER A 4 -6.21 9.97 -1.84
N VAL A 5 -5.99 9.45 -0.63
CA VAL A 5 -5.05 8.34 -0.42
C VAL A 5 -5.73 7.05 -0.84
N ASP A 6 -5.10 6.32 -1.76
CA ASP A 6 -5.50 4.95 -2.06
C ASP A 6 -5.16 4.05 -0.87
N SER A 7 -6.17 3.39 -0.32
CA SER A 7 -6.11 2.59 0.91
C SER A 7 -6.71 1.20 0.71
N LEU A 8 -6.47 0.29 1.66
CA LEU A 8 -7.11 -1.03 1.71
C LEU A 8 -8.64 -0.93 1.75
N TYR A 9 -9.19 0.15 2.32
CA TYR A 9 -10.63 0.44 2.27
C TYR A 9 -11.10 0.73 0.84
N SER A 10 -10.40 1.61 0.12
CA SER A 10 -10.72 1.92 -1.27
C SER A 10 -10.52 0.72 -2.20
N LEU A 11 -9.53 -0.15 -1.93
CA LEU A 11 -9.32 -1.41 -2.66
C LEU A 11 -10.53 -2.33 -2.56
N LEU A 12 -11.13 -2.44 -1.36
CA LEU A 12 -12.35 -3.21 -1.15
C LEU A 12 -13.62 -2.45 -1.55
N GLY A 13 -13.53 -1.16 -1.87
CA GLY A 13 -14.67 -0.32 -2.25
C GLY A 13 -15.56 0.10 -1.07
N VAL A 14 -14.98 0.27 0.12
CA VAL A 14 -15.70 0.71 1.33
C VAL A 14 -15.14 2.01 1.89
N ASN A 15 -15.93 2.69 2.72
CA ASN A 15 -15.48 3.86 3.47
C ASN A 15 -14.59 3.42 4.66
N GLU A 16 -13.66 4.28 5.09
CA GLU A 16 -12.81 4.04 6.27
C GLU A 16 -13.62 3.83 7.55
N ASN A 17 -14.82 4.41 7.64
CA ASN A 17 -15.75 4.23 8.77
C ASN A 17 -16.67 3.00 8.62
N ALA A 18 -16.45 2.13 7.62
CA ALA A 18 -17.30 0.97 7.38
C ALA A 18 -17.29 -0.01 8.55
N SER A 19 -18.44 -0.63 8.81
CA SER A 19 -18.57 -1.66 9.83
C SER A 19 -17.84 -2.95 9.41
N LEU A 20 -17.48 -3.80 10.38
CA LEU A 20 -16.87 -5.10 10.09
C LEU A 20 -17.73 -5.96 9.15
N LEU A 21 -19.06 -5.87 9.30
CA LEU A 21 -20.01 -6.60 8.44
C LEU A 21 -19.95 -6.10 7.00
N ASP A 22 -19.84 -4.79 6.79
CA ASP A 22 -19.74 -4.19 5.45
C ASP A 22 -18.39 -4.51 4.79
N ILE A 23 -17.30 -4.45 5.56
CA ILE A 23 -15.96 -4.86 5.11
C ILE A 23 -15.97 -6.34 4.68
N LYS A 24 -16.59 -7.22 5.47
CA LYS A 24 -16.71 -8.65 5.13
C LYS A 24 -17.50 -8.87 3.85
N LYS A 25 -18.63 -8.19 3.67
CA LYS A 25 -19.44 -8.26 2.44
C LYS A 25 -18.65 -7.77 1.23
N ALA A 26 -17.94 -6.66 1.37
CA ALA A 26 -17.12 -6.07 0.34
C ALA A 26 -15.97 -6.99 -0.06
N TYR A 27 -15.28 -7.60 0.90
CA TYR A 27 -14.25 -8.62 0.64
C TYR A 27 -14.79 -9.82 -0.15
N HIS A 28 -15.96 -10.35 0.23
CA HIS A 28 -16.58 -11.45 -0.54
C HIS A 28 -16.95 -11.04 -1.97
N LEU A 29 -17.41 -9.80 -2.16
CA LEU A 29 -17.68 -9.26 -3.50
C LEU A 29 -16.39 -9.10 -4.29
N PHE A 30 -15.34 -8.55 -3.67
CA PHE A 30 -14.01 -8.37 -4.25
C PHE A 30 -13.44 -9.70 -4.77
N LEU A 31 -13.45 -10.76 -3.95
CA LEU A 31 -12.99 -12.08 -4.36
C LEU A 31 -13.81 -12.62 -5.52
N ARG A 32 -15.14 -12.45 -5.48
CA ARG A 32 -16.03 -12.94 -6.55
C ARG A 32 -15.77 -12.23 -7.87
N THR A 33 -15.43 -10.94 -7.85
CA THR A 33 -15.17 -10.13 -9.05
C THR A 33 -13.78 -10.38 -9.63
N ASN A 34 -12.78 -10.60 -8.76
CA ASN A 34 -11.39 -10.79 -9.17
C ASN A 34 -10.97 -12.27 -9.27
N HIS A 35 -11.90 -13.21 -9.06
CA HIS A 35 -11.59 -14.64 -9.11
C HIS A 35 -11.06 -15.03 -10.50
N PRO A 36 -10.00 -15.87 -10.59
CA PRO A 36 -9.43 -16.30 -11.86
C PRO A 36 -10.47 -16.93 -12.80
N ASP A 37 -11.41 -17.72 -12.27
CA ASP A 37 -12.50 -18.32 -13.06
C ASP A 37 -13.41 -17.28 -13.75
N LYS A 38 -13.50 -16.05 -13.22
CA LYS A 38 -14.34 -14.99 -13.81
C LYS A 38 -13.58 -14.07 -14.73
N THR A 39 -12.35 -13.71 -14.37
CA THR A 39 -11.54 -12.79 -15.17
C THR A 39 -10.83 -13.52 -16.30
N GLY A 40 -10.64 -14.84 -16.21
CA GLY A 40 -9.86 -15.64 -17.15
C GLY A 40 -8.36 -15.29 -17.14
N ILE A 41 -7.93 -14.45 -16.20
CA ILE A 41 -6.65 -13.75 -16.23
C ILE A 41 -5.93 -14.00 -14.90
N GLN A 42 -4.79 -14.71 -14.96
CA GLN A 42 -3.86 -14.90 -13.83
C GLN A 42 -3.24 -13.57 -13.36
N THR A 43 -3.26 -12.55 -14.20
CA THR A 43 -2.61 -11.23 -14.00
C THR A 43 -3.10 -10.45 -12.76
N ASN A 44 -4.20 -10.87 -12.11
CA ASN A 44 -4.70 -10.25 -10.88
C ASN A 44 -4.05 -10.77 -9.59
N GLU A 45 -3.05 -11.64 -9.63
CA GLU A 45 -2.43 -12.22 -8.43
C GLU A 45 -2.03 -11.18 -7.38
N ASN A 46 -1.36 -10.09 -7.77
CA ASN A 46 -0.97 -9.01 -6.85
C ASN A 46 -2.18 -8.34 -6.19
N ILE A 47 -3.25 -8.11 -6.97
CA ILE A 47 -4.48 -7.48 -6.49
C ILE A 47 -5.22 -8.41 -5.53
N ILE A 48 -5.33 -9.70 -5.86
CA ILE A 48 -5.95 -10.71 -5.00
C ILE A 48 -5.17 -10.81 -3.68
N GLN A 49 -3.83 -10.85 -3.72
CA GLN A 49 -2.99 -10.86 -2.53
C GLN A 49 -3.22 -9.62 -1.67
N LYS A 50 -3.24 -8.42 -2.26
CA LYS A 50 -3.57 -7.18 -1.55
C LYS A 50 -5.00 -7.21 -0.96
N GLY A 51 -5.97 -7.80 -1.65
CA GLY A 51 -7.34 -7.96 -1.14
C GLY A 51 -7.44 -8.93 0.03
N MET A 52 -6.70 -10.05 0.00
CA MET A 52 -6.60 -10.98 1.13
C MET A 52 -5.91 -10.30 2.32
N PHE A 53 -4.86 -9.52 2.07
CA PHE A 53 -4.20 -8.73 3.10
C PHE A 53 -5.13 -7.65 3.67
N ALA A 54 -5.91 -6.96 2.84
CA ALA A 54 -6.93 -6.01 3.26
C ALA A 54 -7.91 -6.64 4.24
N TRP A 55 -8.41 -7.85 3.94
CA TRP A 55 -9.27 -8.57 4.87
C TRP A 55 -8.55 -8.93 6.19
N LYS A 56 -7.30 -9.38 6.13
CA LYS A 56 -6.51 -9.70 7.33
C LYS A 56 -6.32 -8.47 8.24
N GLN A 57 -6.08 -7.29 7.64
CA GLN A 57 -5.88 -6.05 8.39
C GLN A 57 -7.20 -5.46 8.89
N LEU A 58 -8.20 -5.32 8.01
CA LEU A 58 -9.45 -4.63 8.32
C LEU A 58 -10.48 -5.51 9.06
N GLY A 59 -10.34 -6.83 8.96
CA GLY A 59 -11.24 -7.82 9.56
C GLY A 59 -10.95 -8.10 11.04
N ASN A 60 -9.82 -7.64 11.56
CA ASN A 60 -9.44 -7.73 12.97
C ASN A 60 -9.27 -6.33 13.55
N GLU A 61 -9.85 -6.05 14.71
CA GLU A 61 -9.88 -4.70 15.28
C GLU A 61 -8.48 -4.14 15.60
N ASP A 62 -7.58 -4.96 16.14
CA ASP A 62 -6.23 -4.53 16.51
C ASP A 62 -5.38 -4.26 15.27
N ASN A 63 -5.45 -5.15 14.29
CA ASN A 63 -4.78 -4.95 13.00
C ASN A 63 -5.32 -3.71 12.28
N ARG A 64 -6.64 -3.49 12.32
CA ARG A 64 -7.29 -2.32 11.71
C ARG A 64 -6.78 -1.04 12.34
N LYS A 65 -6.67 -0.98 13.67
CA LYS A 65 -6.08 0.17 14.38
C LYS A 65 -4.64 0.45 13.96
N MET A 66 -3.82 -0.59 13.77
CA MET A 66 -2.43 -0.42 13.30
C MET A 66 -2.41 0.14 11.87
N TYR A 67 -3.24 -0.41 10.98
CA TYR A 67 -3.36 0.08 9.61
C TYR A 67 -3.90 1.52 9.55
N ASP A 68 -4.88 1.87 10.38
CA ASP A 68 -5.46 3.22 10.41
C ASP A 68 -4.43 4.26 10.86
N LYS A 69 -3.50 3.90 11.75
CA LYS A 69 -2.36 4.77 12.12
C LYS A 69 -1.44 5.01 10.93
N PHE A 70 -1.05 3.95 10.22
CA PHE A 70 -0.27 4.08 8.98
C PHE A 70 -0.99 4.97 7.97
N LEU A 71 -2.29 4.75 7.73
CA LEU A 71 -3.08 5.55 6.80
C LEU A 71 -3.18 7.02 7.23
N GLN A 72 -3.27 7.29 8.54
CA GLN A 72 -3.25 8.65 9.08
C GLN A 72 -1.90 9.33 8.82
N GLU A 73 -0.79 8.62 9.01
CA GLU A 73 0.56 9.11 8.69
C GLU A 73 0.70 9.45 7.20
N GLN A 74 0.23 8.56 6.31
CA GLN A 74 0.19 8.81 4.87
C GLN A 74 -0.57 10.10 4.50
N LYS A 75 -1.70 10.35 5.16
CA LYS A 75 -2.48 11.58 4.97
C LYS A 75 -1.73 12.81 5.46
N LEU A 76 -1.04 12.72 6.61
CA LEU A 76 -0.24 13.83 7.13
C LEU A 76 0.92 14.16 6.20
N HIS A 77 1.60 13.17 5.63
CA HIS A 77 2.65 13.40 4.63
C HIS A 77 2.07 14.11 3.41
N LEU A 78 0.95 13.66 2.85
CA LEU A 78 0.31 14.36 1.72
C LEU A 78 -0.09 15.81 2.05
N LEU A 79 -0.63 16.06 3.25
CA LEU A 79 -1.05 17.40 3.67
C LEU A 79 0.14 18.34 3.90
N LYS A 80 1.22 17.83 4.52
CA LYS A 80 2.46 18.60 4.73
C LYS A 80 3.17 18.89 3.41
N ASN A 81 3.10 17.97 2.44
CA ASN A 81 3.82 18.04 1.16
C ASN A 81 3.15 18.93 0.09
N ASN A 82 2.40 19.98 0.48
CA ASN A 82 1.92 20.98 -0.49
C ASN A 82 3.08 21.71 -1.22
N CYS A 83 4.28 21.68 -0.64
CA CYS A 83 5.54 21.88 -1.35
C CYS A 83 6.28 20.54 -1.36
N GLU A 84 6.69 20.04 -2.52
CA GLU A 84 7.45 18.79 -2.70
C GLU A 84 8.83 18.79 -1.98
N SER A 85 9.08 19.73 -1.06
CA SER A 85 10.37 20.02 -0.44
C SER A 85 10.85 18.97 0.57
N MET A 86 9.95 18.15 1.12
CA MET A 86 10.32 17.07 2.06
C MET A 86 10.54 15.72 1.39
N ILE A 87 10.23 15.59 0.09
CA ILE A 87 10.48 14.36 -0.66
C ILE A 87 11.92 14.40 -1.15
N SER A 88 12.76 13.51 -0.62
CA SER A 88 14.15 13.39 -1.08
C SER A 88 14.30 12.52 -2.31
N SER A 89 13.38 11.59 -2.53
CA SER A 89 13.46 10.63 -3.63
C SER A 89 12.10 10.01 -3.95
N CYS A 90 11.99 9.45 -5.15
CA CYS A 90 10.87 8.65 -5.61
C CYS A 90 11.41 7.33 -6.13
N GLN A 91 10.94 6.21 -5.57
CA GLN A 91 11.29 4.85 -6.01
C GLN A 91 10.04 4.19 -6.58
N GLU A 92 10.13 3.77 -7.83
CA GLU A 92 9.14 2.90 -8.46
C GLU A 92 9.60 1.46 -8.23
N LEU A 93 8.71 0.62 -7.69
CA LEU A 93 8.99 -0.81 -7.54
C LEU A 93 8.63 -1.53 -8.83
N ASP A 94 9.61 -2.17 -9.44
CA ASP A 94 9.42 -3.00 -10.61
C ASP A 94 9.08 -4.46 -10.27
N GLU A 95 8.99 -5.32 -11.29
CA GLU A 95 8.65 -6.73 -11.11
C GLU A 95 9.75 -7.50 -10.34
N ASP A 96 11.02 -7.11 -10.51
CA ASP A 96 12.16 -7.74 -9.84
C ASP A 96 12.21 -7.33 -8.36
N ASP A 97 11.95 -6.06 -8.05
CA ASP A 97 11.81 -5.56 -6.67
C ASP A 97 10.69 -6.30 -5.94
N ILE A 98 9.54 -6.48 -6.59
CA ILE A 98 8.37 -7.18 -6.01
C ILE A 98 8.68 -8.66 -5.83
N ALA A 99 9.37 -9.30 -6.78
CA ALA A 99 9.77 -10.70 -6.68
C ALA A 99 10.73 -10.92 -5.51
N LEU A 100 11.73 -10.05 -5.38
CA LEU A 100 12.69 -10.08 -4.26
C LEU A 100 11.99 -9.86 -2.92
N LEU A 101 11.08 -8.88 -2.85
CA LEU A 101 10.32 -8.62 -1.63
C LEU A 101 9.47 -9.82 -1.20
N LYS A 102 8.93 -10.58 -2.15
CA LYS A 102 8.16 -11.80 -1.87
C LYS A 102 9.04 -12.98 -1.45
N SER A 103 10.28 -13.06 -1.92
CA SER A 103 11.20 -14.15 -1.56
C SER A 103 11.93 -13.89 -0.24
N GLU A 104 12.45 -12.68 -0.05
CA GLU A 104 13.26 -12.30 1.12
C GLU A 104 12.42 -11.69 2.25
N GLY A 105 11.23 -11.18 1.94
CA GLY A 105 10.32 -10.58 2.91
C GLY A 105 10.58 -9.09 3.20
N GLU A 106 11.73 -8.56 2.79
CA GLU A 106 12.07 -7.14 2.86
C GLU A 106 13.09 -6.76 1.76
N ILE A 107 13.11 -5.49 1.38
CA ILE A 107 14.13 -4.89 0.52
C ILE A 107 14.63 -3.58 1.14
N LEU A 108 15.84 -3.16 0.76
CA LEU A 108 16.41 -1.88 1.18
C LEU A 108 16.23 -0.83 0.08
N VAL A 109 15.61 0.30 0.44
CA VAL A 109 15.46 1.45 -0.44
C VAL A 109 16.43 2.56 -0.01
N PRO A 110 17.40 2.95 -0.84
CA PRO A 110 18.43 3.90 -0.44
C PRO A 110 17.88 5.32 -0.30
N CYS A 111 18.24 6.02 0.78
CA CYS A 111 17.94 7.43 0.95
C CYS A 111 18.99 8.30 0.24
N ILE A 112 18.56 9.03 -0.80
CA ILE A 112 19.41 9.90 -1.63
C ILE A 112 20.07 11.04 -0.82
N ARG A 113 19.53 11.39 0.36
CA ARG A 113 20.07 12.50 1.17
C ARG A 113 21.25 12.13 2.07
N CYS A 114 21.23 10.94 2.69
CA CYS A 114 22.13 10.64 3.81
C CYS A 114 22.76 9.25 3.76
N ASP A 115 22.67 8.56 2.61
CA ASP A 115 23.21 7.21 2.35
C ASP A 115 22.73 6.13 3.33
N ASN A 116 21.68 6.39 4.11
CA ASN A 116 21.02 5.40 4.95
C ASN A 116 19.91 4.68 4.16
N ASP A 117 19.62 3.44 4.50
CA ASP A 117 18.56 2.67 3.85
C ASP A 117 17.24 2.73 4.62
N ILE A 118 16.14 2.71 3.87
CA ILE A 118 14.79 2.48 4.37
C ILE A 118 14.49 1.00 4.15
N SER A 119 14.25 0.25 5.22
CA SER A 119 13.74 -1.13 5.08
C SER A 119 12.27 -1.07 4.67
N LEU A 120 11.95 -1.64 3.51
CA LEU A 120 10.60 -1.80 3.04
C LEU A 120 10.24 -3.29 3.16
N SER A 121 9.36 -3.62 4.12
CA SER A 121 8.93 -5.00 4.32
C SER A 121 7.80 -5.40 3.37
N LEU A 122 7.56 -6.70 3.23
CA LEU A 122 6.42 -7.23 2.48
C LEU A 122 5.08 -6.71 3.03
N THR A 123 5.01 -6.49 4.36
CA THR A 123 3.82 -5.90 5.00
C THR A 123 3.62 -4.46 4.56
N ASP A 124 4.69 -3.68 4.49
CA ASP A 124 4.65 -2.28 4.03
C ASP A 124 4.16 -2.22 2.58
N TYR A 125 4.75 -3.01 1.68
CA TYR A 125 4.32 -3.10 0.29
C TYR A 125 2.84 -3.49 0.15
N LEU A 126 2.35 -4.45 0.93
CA LEU A 126 0.94 -4.86 0.88
C LEU A 126 -0.01 -3.76 1.37
N CYS A 127 0.46 -2.81 2.19
CA CYS A 127 -0.27 -1.60 2.55
C CYS A 127 -0.33 -0.56 1.41
N ILE A 128 0.58 -0.61 0.44
CA ILE A 128 0.66 0.34 -0.69
C ILE A 128 -0.31 -0.08 -1.79
N ILE A 129 -1.35 0.71 -2.05
CA ILE A 129 -2.23 0.47 -3.21
C ILE A 129 -1.62 0.99 -4.49
N LYS A 130 -1.14 2.24 -4.48
CA LYS A 130 -0.55 2.94 -5.62
C LYS A 130 0.75 3.64 -5.24
N GLU A 131 0.71 4.43 -4.18
CA GLU A 131 1.88 5.13 -3.67
C GLU A 131 1.83 5.28 -2.15
N ALA A 132 2.99 5.34 -1.52
CA ALA A 132 3.16 5.62 -0.10
C ALA A 132 4.43 6.45 0.16
N PHE A 133 4.61 6.90 1.38
CA PHE A 133 5.71 7.76 1.80
C PHE A 133 6.36 7.11 3.01
N PHE A 134 7.69 7.03 3.02
CA PHE A 134 8.43 6.48 4.14
C PHE A 134 9.47 7.49 4.60
N GLU A 135 9.51 7.75 5.90
CA GLU A 135 10.52 8.62 6.49
C GLU A 135 11.84 7.86 6.59
N CYS A 136 12.92 8.47 6.11
CA CYS A 136 14.26 7.96 6.38
C CYS A 136 14.53 8.03 7.90
N PRO A 137 14.91 6.92 8.55
CA PRO A 137 15.14 6.92 10.00
C PRO A 137 16.34 7.78 10.41
N ALA A 138 17.25 8.10 9.48
CA ALA A 138 18.44 8.91 9.75
C ALA A 138 18.23 10.42 9.51
N CYS A 139 17.62 10.82 8.39
CA CYS A 139 17.49 12.23 8.03
C CYS A 139 16.04 12.77 7.99
N SER A 140 15.05 11.93 8.29
CA SER A 140 13.61 12.25 8.30
C SER A 140 13.05 12.76 6.98
N MET A 141 13.79 12.64 5.88
CA MET A 141 13.25 12.93 4.55
C MET A 141 12.33 11.82 4.08
N LEU A 142 11.34 12.20 3.29
CA LEU A 142 10.39 11.26 2.71
C LEU A 142 10.93 10.65 1.43
N THR A 143 10.83 9.33 1.32
CA THR A 143 10.93 8.63 0.05
C THR A 143 9.52 8.25 -0.38
N LYS A 144 9.13 8.67 -1.58
CA LYS A 144 7.87 8.24 -2.19
C LYS A 144 8.09 6.87 -2.84
N ILE A 145 7.35 5.86 -2.43
CA ILE A 145 7.33 4.53 -3.06
C ILE A 145 6.11 4.45 -3.95
N ILE A 146 6.28 4.05 -5.21
CA ILE A 146 5.21 3.86 -6.19
C ILE A 146 5.16 2.39 -6.59
N VAL A 147 3.96 1.83 -6.62
CA VAL A 147 3.69 0.46 -7.06
C VAL A 147 2.66 0.52 -8.17
N TYR A 148 2.99 -0.07 -9.31
CA TYR A 148 2.04 -0.26 -10.40
C TYR A 148 1.27 -1.56 -10.19
N ASN A 149 -0.06 -1.49 -10.26
CA ASN A 149 -0.84 -2.71 -10.39
C ASN A 149 -1.03 -2.98 -11.89
N ASN A 150 -1.00 -4.25 -12.30
CA ASN A 150 -1.10 -4.64 -13.71
C ASN A 150 -2.35 -4.15 -14.46
N ASN A 151 -3.33 -3.55 -13.75
CA ASN A 151 -4.52 -2.93 -14.33
C ASN A 151 -4.33 -1.47 -14.80
N ASP A 152 -3.18 -0.85 -14.56
CA ASP A 152 -2.90 0.53 -14.99
C ASP A 152 -2.34 0.64 -16.43
N LYS A 153 -2.28 -0.47 -17.19
CA LYS A 153 -1.98 -0.51 -18.63
C LYS A 153 -3.23 -0.85 -19.44
#